data_AF-A0A9D5H789-F1
#
_entry.id   AF-A0A9D5H789-F1
#
_cell.length_a   1.000
_cell.length_b   1.000
_cell.length_c   1.000
_cell.angle_alpha   90.00
_cell.angle_beta   90.00
_cell.angle_gamma   90.00
#
_symmetry.space_group_name_H-M   'P 1'
#
loop_
_entity.id
_entity.type
_entity.pdbx_description
1 polymer ?
#
loop_
_entity_poly.entity_id
_entity_poly.type
_entity_poly.pdbx_seq_one_letter_code
_entity_poly.pdbx_strand_id
1 'polypeptide(L)'
;MLLKPDKTIITEPHHIWPSLTDDQWMKVEVALRDLILSDYAKKNNVNTSALTQSEIRDIILGAEIAPPSQQRQQIAEIEKQAKEASQLTAVTTRTTNVHATNLYLRVNHIYVNSDDIKETGYTYIMPKNILKKFICIADLRTQIAGYLYGLSPQDNPQVKEIRCIVMAPQWGTHQQVHLPSALPEHDFLNDLEPLGWMHTQPNELPQLSPQDLTSHARILENNKQWDGEKCIILTCSFTPGSCSLTAYKLTPTGYEWGRINKDTGSNPHGYLPTHYEKVQMLLSDRFLGFYMVPDNGPWNYNFMGVKHTVSMRYGVKLGMPRDYYHEDHRPTHFLEFSNLEEGETAEADREDTFT
;
A
#
# COMPACT_ATOMS: atom_id res chain seq x y z
N MET A 1 41.57 -42.03 4.06
CA MET A 1 42.18 -42.72 5.23
C MET A 1 41.26 -42.54 6.44
N LEU A 2 39.97 -42.89 6.32
CA LEU A 2 38.95 -42.58 7.34
C LEU A 2 38.89 -43.64 8.47
N LEU A 3 39.10 -44.91 8.12
CA LEU A 3 39.01 -46.03 9.07
C LEU A 3 40.28 -46.19 9.95
N LYS A 4 41.41 -45.61 9.54
CA LYS A 4 42.67 -45.62 10.28
C LYS A 4 43.25 -44.20 10.32
N PRO A 5 42.69 -43.31 11.15
CA PRO A 5 43.11 -41.91 11.21
C PRO A 5 44.49 -41.72 11.86
N ASP A 6 44.93 -42.66 12.70
CA ASP A 6 46.23 -42.65 13.37
C ASP A 6 46.91 -44.03 13.28
N LYS A 7 48.25 -44.04 13.27
CA LYS A 7 49.10 -45.23 13.25
C LYS A 7 49.01 -46.07 14.53
N THR A 8 48.48 -45.49 15.61
CA THR A 8 48.22 -46.15 16.90
C THR A 8 47.03 -47.11 16.85
N ILE A 9 46.14 -46.96 15.85
CA ILE A 9 44.95 -47.78 15.69
C ILE A 9 45.29 -49.04 14.88
N ILE A 10 45.29 -50.18 15.57
CA ILE A 10 45.56 -51.49 14.97
C ILE A 10 44.27 -52.25 14.69
N THR A 11 44.33 -53.15 13.70
CA THR A 11 43.32 -54.17 13.48
C THR A 11 43.88 -55.46 14.04
N GLU A 12 43.17 -56.10 14.96
CA GLU A 12 43.63 -57.34 15.56
C GLU A 12 43.65 -58.50 14.55
N PRO A 13 44.50 -59.54 14.76
CA PRO A 13 44.70 -60.62 13.78
C PRO A 13 43.45 -61.41 13.39
N HIS A 14 42.42 -61.42 14.25
CA HIS A 14 41.15 -62.13 14.01
C HIS A 14 39.95 -61.19 13.78
N HIS A 15 40.20 -59.88 13.63
CA HIS A 15 39.18 -58.87 13.41
C HIS A 15 39.29 -58.27 12.00
N ILE A 16 38.15 -57.96 11.38
CA ILE A 16 38.08 -57.36 10.04
C ILE A 16 38.21 -55.82 10.13
N TRP A 17 37.67 -55.22 11.19
CA TRP A 17 37.63 -53.77 11.39
C TRP A 17 38.66 -53.32 12.44
N PRO A 18 39.18 -52.07 12.34
CA PRO A 18 40.09 -51.52 13.34
C PRO A 18 39.44 -51.44 14.73
N SER A 19 40.24 -51.67 15.76
CA SER A 19 39.78 -51.58 17.15
C SER A 19 39.67 -50.11 17.54
N LEU A 20 38.44 -49.58 17.51
CA LEU A 20 38.10 -48.20 17.87
C LEU A 20 37.18 -48.17 19.10
N THR A 21 37.23 -47.09 19.87
CA THR A 21 36.25 -46.82 20.92
C THR A 21 34.94 -46.30 20.34
N ASP A 22 33.85 -46.33 21.11
CA ASP A 22 32.53 -45.85 20.67
C ASP A 22 32.55 -44.39 20.18
N ASP A 23 33.26 -43.50 20.90
CA ASP A 23 33.45 -42.09 20.49
C ASP A 23 34.23 -41.95 19.17
N GLN A 24 35.18 -42.85 18.92
CA GLN A 24 35.92 -42.89 17.66
C GLN A 24 35.05 -43.43 16.53
N TRP A 25 34.24 -44.46 16.79
CA TRP A 25 33.25 -44.97 15.84
C TRP A 25 32.23 -43.92 15.44
N MET A 26 31.68 -43.17 16.39
CA MET A 26 30.73 -42.09 16.12
C MET A 26 31.31 -41.04 15.15
N LYS A 27 32.59 -40.68 15.31
CA LYS A 27 33.28 -39.76 14.38
C LYS A 27 33.48 -40.35 12.99
N VAL A 28 33.82 -41.63 12.92
CA VAL A 28 34.01 -42.36 11.66
C VAL A 28 32.68 -42.51 10.91
N GLU A 29 31.58 -42.80 11.61
CA GLU A 29 30.24 -42.93 11.04
C GLU A 29 29.75 -41.63 10.42
N VAL A 30 29.91 -40.50 11.13
CA VAL A 30 29.58 -39.17 10.58
C VAL A 30 30.42 -38.88 9.33
N ALA A 31 31.72 -39.14 9.38
CA ALA A 31 32.60 -38.88 8.25
C ALA A 31 32.30 -39.76 7.03
N LEU A 32 31.89 -41.03 7.23
CA LEU A 32 31.47 -41.93 6.16
C LEU A 32 30.12 -41.52 5.56
N ARG A 33 29.15 -41.13 6.41
CA ARG A 33 27.87 -40.58 5.96
C ARG A 33 28.09 -39.34 5.10
N ASP A 34 28.90 -38.39 5.56
CA ASP A 34 29.16 -37.14 4.84
C ASP A 34 29.86 -37.39 3.51
N LEU A 35 30.76 -38.39 3.45
CA LEU A 35 31.40 -38.81 2.20
C LEU A 35 30.39 -39.35 1.18
N ILE A 36 29.46 -40.21 1.62
CA ILE A 36 28.41 -40.79 0.76
C ILE A 36 27.49 -39.68 0.24
N LEU A 37 27.03 -38.79 1.12
CA LEU A 37 26.17 -37.67 0.74
C LEU A 37 26.87 -36.69 -0.20
N SER A 38 28.15 -36.41 0.02
CA SER A 38 28.96 -35.56 -0.86
C SER A 38 29.16 -36.17 -2.25
N ASP A 39 29.34 -37.48 -2.35
CA ASP A 39 29.46 -38.16 -3.65
C ASP A 39 28.12 -38.16 -4.40
N TYR A 40 27.01 -38.41 -3.70
CA TYR A 40 25.67 -38.33 -4.27
C TYR A 40 25.34 -36.92 -4.79
N ALA A 41 25.63 -35.90 -3.97
CA ALA A 41 25.45 -34.49 -4.33
C ALA A 41 26.24 -34.11 -5.58
N LYS A 42 27.49 -34.56 -5.69
CA LYS A 42 28.34 -34.30 -6.86
C LYS A 42 27.86 -35.02 -8.12
N LYS A 43 27.40 -36.28 -7.99
CA LYS A 43 26.87 -37.06 -9.12
C LYS A 43 25.55 -36.52 -9.67
N ASN A 44 24.68 -36.03 -8.78
CA ASN A 44 23.33 -35.60 -9.15
C ASN A 44 23.17 -34.07 -9.21
N ASN A 45 24.24 -33.31 -8.97
CA ASN A 45 24.24 -31.85 -8.93
C ASN A 45 23.19 -31.28 -7.94
N VAL A 46 23.06 -31.90 -6.77
CA VAL A 46 22.12 -31.52 -5.70
C VAL A 46 22.90 -31.00 -4.49
N ASN A 47 22.38 -29.98 -3.81
CA ASN A 47 22.98 -29.50 -2.57
C ASN A 47 22.64 -30.45 -1.39
N THR A 48 23.64 -30.89 -0.63
CA THR A 48 23.44 -31.81 0.51
C THR A 48 22.54 -31.22 1.60
N SER A 49 22.52 -29.89 1.76
CA SER A 49 21.65 -29.20 2.73
C SER A 49 20.18 -29.17 2.33
N ALA A 50 19.86 -29.51 1.08
CA ALA A 50 18.49 -29.55 0.57
C ALA A 50 17.82 -30.93 0.73
N LEU A 51 18.56 -31.93 1.24
CA LEU A 51 18.05 -33.29 1.43
C LEU A 51 17.31 -33.45 2.76
N THR A 52 16.15 -34.10 2.72
CA THR A 52 15.38 -34.48 3.91
C THR A 52 16.00 -35.68 4.64
N GLN A 53 15.61 -35.90 5.91
CA GLN A 53 16.12 -37.03 6.70
C GLN A 53 15.75 -38.40 6.10
N SER A 54 14.60 -38.51 5.44
CA SER A 54 14.20 -39.73 4.71
C SER A 54 15.08 -39.96 3.48
N GLU A 55 15.38 -38.91 2.71
CA GLU A 55 16.25 -39.03 1.53
C GLU A 55 17.69 -39.36 1.92
N ILE A 56 18.21 -38.76 3.01
CA ILE A 56 19.54 -39.11 3.54
C ILE A 56 19.60 -40.60 3.91
N ARG A 57 18.56 -41.11 4.59
CA ARG A 57 18.47 -42.53 4.94
C ARG A 57 18.46 -43.42 3.69
N ASP A 58 17.63 -43.08 2.71
CA ASP A 58 17.45 -43.88 1.50
C ASP A 58 18.71 -43.88 0.62
N ILE A 59 19.46 -42.77 0.57
CA ILE A 59 20.78 -42.68 -0.10
C ILE A 59 21.79 -43.61 0.57
N ILE A 60 21.87 -43.60 1.90
CA ILE A 60 22.81 -44.45 2.66
C ILE A 60 22.45 -45.93 2.51
N LEU A 61 21.16 -46.26 2.40
CA LEU A 61 20.66 -47.62 2.21
C LEU A 61 20.71 -48.09 0.74
N GLY A 62 21.09 -47.23 -0.20
CA GLY A 62 21.31 -47.57 -1.61
C GLY A 62 20.04 -47.64 -2.47
N ALA A 63 18.96 -46.96 -2.08
CA ALA A 63 17.74 -46.89 -2.87
C ALA A 63 17.90 -45.94 -4.09
N GLU A 64 17.29 -46.27 -5.23
CA GLU A 64 17.21 -45.38 -6.39
C GLU A 64 16.24 -44.22 -6.10
N ILE A 65 16.78 -43.06 -5.71
CA ILE A 65 15.99 -41.84 -5.52
C ILE A 65 16.04 -41.02 -6.80
N ALA A 66 14.88 -40.76 -7.41
CA ALA A 66 14.78 -39.79 -8.50
C ALA A 66 15.20 -38.40 -7.98
N PRO A 67 16.15 -37.69 -8.62
CA PRO A 67 16.61 -36.39 -8.14
C PRO A 67 15.42 -35.43 -8.00
N PRO A 68 15.37 -34.61 -6.93
CA PRO A 68 14.26 -33.70 -6.70
C PRO A 68 14.10 -32.79 -7.92
N SER A 69 12.97 -32.92 -8.61
CA SER A 69 12.66 -32.15 -9.82
C SER A 69 12.84 -30.66 -9.53
N GLN A 70 13.50 -29.93 -10.43
CA GLN A 70 13.73 -28.47 -10.37
C GLN A 70 12.48 -27.68 -9.95
N GLN A 71 11.30 -28.20 -10.26
CA GLN A 71 10.00 -27.67 -9.88
C GLN A 71 9.81 -27.50 -8.35
N ARG A 72 10.30 -28.42 -7.50
CA ARG A 72 10.20 -28.28 -6.03
C ARG A 72 11.18 -27.24 -5.47
N GLN A 73 12.37 -27.12 -6.07
CA GLN A 73 13.34 -26.07 -5.70
C GLN A 73 12.82 -24.69 -6.10
N GLN A 74 12.21 -24.56 -7.28
CA GLN A 74 11.55 -23.33 -7.71
C GLN A 74 10.39 -22.95 -6.78
N ILE A 75 9.56 -23.91 -6.34
CA ILE A 75 8.46 -23.64 -5.40
C ILE A 75 9.01 -23.15 -4.05
N ALA A 76 10.05 -23.77 -3.51
CA ALA A 76 10.66 -23.36 -2.24
C ALA A 76 11.34 -21.99 -2.32
N GLU A 77 12.00 -21.66 -3.44
CA GLU A 77 12.55 -20.32 -3.67
C GLU A 77 11.45 -19.27 -3.82
N ILE A 78 10.36 -19.58 -4.51
CA ILE A 78 9.19 -18.69 -4.65
C ILE A 78 8.53 -18.45 -3.28
N GLU A 79 8.33 -19.49 -2.47
CA GLU A 79 7.78 -19.35 -1.11
C GLU A 79 8.69 -18.55 -0.19
N LYS A 80 10.01 -18.77 -0.25
CA LYS A 80 10.99 -18.00 0.51
C LYS A 80 10.97 -16.52 0.10
N GLN A 81 10.96 -16.24 -1.20
CA GLN A 81 10.84 -14.88 -1.72
C GLN A 81 9.51 -14.22 -1.31
N ALA A 82 8.40 -14.96 -1.32
CA ALA A 82 7.10 -14.45 -0.87
C ALA A 82 7.10 -14.12 0.63
N LYS A 83 7.74 -14.94 1.47
CA LYS A 83 7.84 -14.72 2.92
C LYS A 83 8.75 -13.53 3.25
N GLU A 84 9.89 -13.40 2.57
CA GLU A 84 10.79 -12.25 2.70
C GLU A 84 10.10 -10.96 2.23
N ALA A 85 9.39 -10.98 1.10
CA ALA A 85 8.61 -9.85 0.60
C ALA A 85 7.49 -9.44 1.57
N SER A 86 6.81 -10.42 2.20
CA SER A 86 5.81 -10.16 3.24
C SER A 86 6.42 -9.49 4.48
N GLN A 87 7.57 -9.97 4.97
CA GLN A 87 8.28 -9.36 6.10
C GLN A 87 8.76 -7.93 5.79
N LEU A 88 9.33 -7.69 4.60
CA LEU A 88 9.74 -6.36 4.15
C LEU A 88 8.53 -5.40 4.04
N THR A 89 7.40 -5.90 3.56
CA THR A 89 6.15 -5.13 3.50
C THR A 89 5.69 -4.77 4.91
N ALA A 90 5.67 -5.72 5.85
CA ALA A 90 5.27 -5.49 7.23
C ALA A 90 6.16 -4.47 7.97
N VAL A 91 7.49 -4.53 7.80
CA VAL A 91 8.42 -3.54 8.38
C VAL A 91 8.21 -2.15 7.78
N THR A 92 7.98 -2.08 6.47
CA THR A 92 7.68 -0.83 5.77
C THR A 92 6.37 -0.23 6.30
N THR A 93 5.30 -1.03 6.41
CA THR A 93 3.99 -0.61 6.94
C THR A 93 4.07 -0.13 8.39
N ARG A 94 4.88 -0.78 9.25
CA ARG A 94 5.06 -0.33 10.65
C ARG A 94 5.74 1.03 10.72
N THR A 95 6.82 1.22 9.97
CA THR A 95 7.56 2.49 9.94
C THR A 95 6.70 3.64 9.40
N THR A 96 5.95 3.41 8.32
CA THR A 96 5.06 4.43 7.75
C THR A 96 3.89 4.76 8.68
N ASN A 97 3.34 3.78 9.40
CA ASN A 97 2.28 4.02 10.39
C ASN A 97 2.75 4.98 11.51
N VAL A 98 3.96 4.78 12.04
CA VAL A 98 4.53 5.70 13.05
C VAL A 98 4.67 7.13 12.51
N HIS A 99 5.10 7.29 11.26
CA HIS A 99 5.19 8.63 10.67
C HIS A 99 3.83 9.26 10.35
N ALA A 100 2.84 8.45 9.96
CA ALA A 100 1.47 8.91 9.73
C ALA A 100 0.81 9.43 11.01
N THR A 101 1.11 8.84 12.19
CA THR A 101 0.59 9.36 13.47
C THR A 101 1.03 10.79 13.80
N ASN A 102 2.09 11.30 13.15
CA ASN A 102 2.58 12.67 13.33
C ASN A 102 2.04 13.67 12.29
N LEU A 103 1.11 13.26 11.41
CA LEU A 103 0.52 14.15 10.40
C LEU A 103 -0.21 15.35 11.02
N TYR A 104 -0.76 15.20 12.22
CA TYR A 104 -1.42 16.30 12.94
C TYR A 104 -0.47 17.48 13.25
N LEU A 105 0.85 17.27 13.30
CA LEU A 105 1.79 18.37 13.50
C LEU A 105 1.89 19.26 12.25
N ARG A 106 1.75 18.67 11.06
CA ARG A 106 1.83 19.41 9.79
C ARG A 106 0.64 20.33 9.56
N VAL A 107 -0.53 20.00 10.15
CA VAL A 107 -1.73 20.82 9.99
C VAL A 107 -1.68 22.18 10.68
N ASN A 108 -0.65 22.42 11.49
CA ASN A 108 -0.37 23.74 12.08
C ASN A 108 0.28 24.70 11.07
N HIS A 109 0.93 24.16 10.04
CA HIS A 109 1.67 24.93 9.04
C HIS A 109 1.13 24.57 7.66
N ILE A 110 0.07 25.27 7.25
CA ILE A 110 -0.57 25.07 5.95
C ILE A 110 -0.32 26.29 5.07
N TYR A 111 0.31 26.06 3.92
CA TYR A 111 0.56 27.06 2.89
C TYR A 111 -0.44 26.87 1.74
N VAL A 112 -0.94 27.98 1.19
CA VAL A 112 -1.80 27.97 0.02
C VAL A 112 -1.06 28.70 -1.09
N ASN A 113 -0.84 28.03 -2.22
CA ASN A 113 -0.19 28.63 -3.38
C ASN A 113 -1.17 29.63 -4.03
N SER A 114 -0.78 30.90 -4.03
CA SER A 114 -1.58 31.99 -4.60
C SER A 114 -0.94 32.65 -5.83
N ASP A 115 0.08 32.02 -6.41
CA ASP A 115 0.84 32.60 -7.51
C ASP A 115 0.13 32.39 -8.86
N ASP A 116 0.24 33.36 -9.76
CA ASP A 116 -0.27 33.32 -11.14
C ASP A 116 -1.79 33.06 -11.25
N ILE A 117 -2.56 33.47 -10.25
CA ILE A 117 -4.02 33.33 -10.26
C ILE A 117 -4.63 34.42 -11.14
N LYS A 118 -5.48 34.02 -12.09
CA LYS A 118 -6.31 34.96 -12.86
C LYS A 118 -7.36 35.60 -11.95
N GLU A 119 -7.50 36.93 -12.01
CA GLU A 119 -8.59 37.65 -11.32
C GLU A 119 -9.99 37.23 -11.79
N THR A 120 -10.09 36.66 -12.99
CA THR A 120 -11.34 36.16 -13.56
C THR A 120 -11.53 34.68 -13.25
N GLY A 121 -12.40 34.36 -12.30
CA GLY A 121 -12.74 32.97 -11.95
C GLY A 121 -13.45 32.85 -10.60
N TYR A 122 -13.85 31.63 -10.26
CA TYR A 122 -14.41 31.33 -8.95
C TYR A 122 -13.32 31.31 -7.86
N THR A 123 -13.66 31.81 -6.68
CA THR A 123 -12.83 31.68 -5.46
C THR A 123 -13.38 30.56 -4.59
N TYR A 124 -12.55 29.57 -4.28
CA TYR A 124 -12.93 28.40 -3.49
C TYR A 124 -12.57 28.59 -2.01
N ILE A 125 -13.51 28.36 -1.11
CA ILE A 125 -13.30 28.47 0.33
C ILE A 125 -13.33 27.07 0.96
N MET A 126 -12.21 26.66 1.53
CA MET A 126 -12.04 25.38 2.21
C MET A 126 -12.12 25.55 3.74
N PRO A 127 -13.05 24.88 4.42
CA PRO A 127 -13.09 24.84 5.88
C PRO A 127 -11.86 24.18 6.47
N LYS A 128 -11.24 24.82 7.46
CA LYS A 128 -10.06 24.27 8.14
C LYS A 128 -10.36 22.94 8.83
N ASN A 129 -11.57 22.72 9.36
CA ASN A 129 -11.90 21.50 10.10
C ASN A 129 -11.83 20.24 9.21
N ILE A 130 -12.39 20.29 8.01
CA ILE A 130 -12.35 19.17 7.08
C ILE A 130 -10.96 19.03 6.46
N LEU A 131 -10.28 20.13 6.11
CA LEU A 131 -8.91 20.03 5.61
C LEU A 131 -7.95 19.37 6.61
N LYS A 132 -8.02 19.78 7.88
CA LYS A 132 -7.20 19.19 8.95
C LYS A 132 -7.47 17.70 9.11
N LYS A 133 -8.75 17.29 9.13
CA LYS A 133 -9.10 15.87 9.22
C LYS A 133 -8.62 15.09 7.99
N PHE A 134 -8.74 15.65 6.78
CA PHE A 134 -8.29 15.01 5.54
C PHE A 134 -6.77 14.73 5.57
N ILE A 135 -5.99 15.69 6.05
CA ILE A 135 -4.54 15.51 6.22
C ILE A 135 -4.24 14.44 7.29
N CYS A 136 -4.95 14.45 8.43
CA CYS A 136 -4.71 13.49 9.51
C CYS A 136 -5.06 12.04 9.15
N ILE A 137 -6.04 11.81 8.26
CA ILE A 137 -6.40 10.45 7.84
C ILE A 137 -5.52 9.90 6.72
N ALA A 138 -4.60 10.69 6.17
CA ALA A 138 -3.80 10.33 5.01
C ALA A 138 -2.60 9.44 5.35
N ASP A 139 -1.87 9.03 4.31
CA ASP A 139 -0.54 8.45 4.41
C ASP A 139 0.48 9.37 3.71
N LEU A 140 1.75 9.33 4.15
CA LEU A 140 2.80 10.18 3.61
C LEU A 140 3.27 9.75 2.22
N ARG A 141 3.08 8.49 1.84
CA ARG A 141 3.59 7.91 0.59
C ARG A 141 2.48 7.53 -0.37
N THR A 142 1.35 7.08 0.14
CA THR A 142 0.21 6.68 -0.67
C THR A 142 -0.82 7.80 -0.73
N GLN A 143 -1.19 8.16 -1.96
CA GLN A 143 -2.19 9.18 -2.20
C GLN A 143 -3.58 8.70 -1.78
N ILE A 144 -4.35 9.62 -1.20
CA ILE A 144 -5.79 9.47 -0.94
C ILE A 144 -6.54 10.65 -1.56
N ALA A 145 -7.80 10.46 -1.89
CA ALA A 145 -8.66 11.45 -2.52
C ALA A 145 -10.03 11.56 -1.84
N GLY A 146 -10.66 12.73 -2.02
CA GLY A 146 -12.03 13.00 -1.61
C GLY A 146 -12.73 13.88 -2.63
N TYR A 147 -14.00 13.59 -2.92
CA TYR A 147 -14.82 14.45 -3.77
C TYR A 147 -15.28 15.68 -2.99
N LEU A 148 -15.25 16.84 -3.64
CA LEU A 148 -15.61 18.12 -3.06
C LEU A 148 -17.04 18.47 -3.47
N TYR A 149 -17.87 18.78 -2.48
CA TYR A 149 -19.24 19.27 -2.69
C TYR A 149 -19.44 20.57 -1.92
N GLY A 150 -20.21 21.49 -2.49
CA GLY A 150 -20.39 22.80 -1.91
C GLY A 150 -21.51 23.59 -2.54
N LEU A 151 -21.54 24.88 -2.23
CA LEU A 151 -22.52 25.81 -2.76
C LEU A 151 -21.95 27.23 -2.79
N SER A 152 -22.54 28.09 -3.62
CA SER A 152 -22.25 29.52 -3.58
C SER A 152 -23.12 30.23 -2.54
N PRO A 153 -22.56 31.14 -1.73
CA PRO A 153 -23.35 32.04 -0.90
C PRO A 153 -24.36 32.83 -1.74
N GLN A 154 -25.56 33.08 -1.19
CA GLN A 154 -26.61 33.82 -1.91
C GLN A 154 -26.17 35.22 -2.35
N ASP A 155 -25.30 35.85 -1.56
CA ASP A 155 -24.81 37.20 -1.81
C ASP A 155 -23.67 37.25 -2.84
N ASN A 156 -22.98 36.14 -3.10
CA ASN A 156 -21.82 36.13 -3.99
C ASN A 156 -21.68 34.81 -4.79
N PRO A 157 -22.17 34.77 -6.04
CA PRO A 157 -22.11 33.57 -6.87
C PRO A 157 -20.69 33.22 -7.36
N GLN A 158 -19.74 34.16 -7.31
CA GLN A 158 -18.34 33.92 -7.70
C GLN A 158 -17.54 33.20 -6.60
N VAL A 159 -18.11 33.05 -5.40
CA VAL A 159 -17.50 32.30 -4.31
C VAL A 159 -18.12 30.91 -4.25
N LYS A 160 -17.27 29.90 -4.05
CA LYS A 160 -17.66 28.49 -3.89
C LYS A 160 -17.22 28.01 -2.51
N GLU A 161 -18.17 27.81 -1.61
CA GLU A 161 -17.89 27.29 -0.27
C GLU A 161 -17.96 25.77 -0.27
N ILE A 162 -16.82 25.12 0.01
CA ILE A 162 -16.77 23.65 0.14
C ILE A 162 -17.44 23.29 1.47
N ARG A 163 -18.55 22.55 1.41
CA ARG A 163 -19.31 22.14 2.60
C ARG A 163 -19.10 20.67 2.96
N CYS A 164 -18.75 19.84 1.99
CA CYS A 164 -18.63 18.40 2.20
C CYS A 164 -17.43 17.82 1.46
N ILE A 165 -16.72 16.90 2.13
CA ILE A 165 -15.80 15.97 1.49
C ILE A 165 -16.41 14.57 1.53
N VAL A 166 -16.58 13.95 0.37
CA VAL A 166 -17.06 12.57 0.25
C VAL A 166 -15.88 11.65 0.00
N MET A 167 -15.69 10.68 0.90
CA MET A 167 -14.68 9.63 0.75
C MET A 167 -15.29 8.44 0.01
N ALA A 168 -14.78 8.15 -1.19
CA ALA A 168 -15.17 6.97 -1.96
C ALA A 168 -14.25 5.77 -1.67
N PRO A 169 -14.72 4.53 -1.91
CA PRO A 169 -13.88 3.32 -1.90
C PRO A 169 -12.68 3.44 -2.85
N GLN A 170 -11.45 3.46 -2.33
CA GLN A 170 -10.29 3.82 -3.12
C GLN A 170 -9.00 3.11 -2.70
N TRP A 171 -8.05 3.03 -3.61
CA TRP A 171 -6.67 2.69 -3.31
C TRP A 171 -5.73 3.62 -4.06
N GLY A 172 -4.50 3.76 -3.58
CA GLY A 172 -3.56 4.74 -4.09
C GLY A 172 -2.19 4.15 -4.35
N THR A 173 -1.41 4.92 -5.08
CA THR A 173 0.03 4.73 -5.23
C THR A 173 0.73 6.02 -4.79
N HIS A 174 2.04 6.09 -5.01
CA HIS A 174 2.78 7.34 -4.81
C HIS A 174 2.53 8.38 -5.92
N GLN A 175 1.97 7.97 -7.07
CA GLN A 175 1.79 8.84 -8.24
C GLN A 175 0.33 9.20 -8.52
N GLN A 176 -0.61 8.32 -8.21
CA GLN A 176 -2.02 8.48 -8.52
C GLN A 176 -2.92 7.73 -7.54
N VAL A 177 -4.19 8.08 -7.55
CA VAL A 177 -5.28 7.41 -6.81
C VAL A 177 -6.26 6.77 -7.76
N HIS A 178 -6.80 5.62 -7.37
CA HIS A 178 -7.77 4.86 -8.14
C HIS A 178 -9.12 4.88 -7.43
N LEU A 179 -10.09 5.53 -8.09
CA LEU A 179 -11.47 5.69 -7.64
C LEU A 179 -12.42 4.84 -8.49
N PRO A 180 -13.59 4.44 -7.97
CA PRO A 180 -14.63 3.80 -8.75
C PRO A 180 -15.23 4.82 -9.74
N SER A 181 -15.79 4.32 -10.85
CA SER A 181 -16.48 5.17 -11.82
C SER A 181 -17.80 5.73 -11.31
N ALA A 182 -18.42 5.07 -10.32
CA ALA A 182 -19.65 5.56 -9.70
C ALA A 182 -19.36 6.79 -8.84
N LEU A 183 -20.12 7.87 -9.05
CA LEU A 183 -20.13 9.04 -8.18
C LEU A 183 -21.01 8.80 -6.95
N PRO A 184 -20.77 9.52 -5.84
CA PRO A 184 -21.58 9.36 -4.64
C PRO A 184 -22.97 9.95 -4.85
N GLU A 185 -23.99 9.20 -4.44
CA GLU A 185 -25.39 9.61 -4.46
C GLU A 185 -25.96 9.53 -3.05
N HIS A 186 -26.56 10.62 -2.57
CA HIS A 186 -27.23 10.69 -1.27
C HIS A 186 -28.07 11.96 -1.12
N ASP A 187 -29.13 11.91 -0.31
CA ASP A 187 -30.05 13.04 -0.10
C ASP A 187 -29.37 14.34 0.34
N PHE A 188 -28.45 14.27 1.32
CA PHE A 188 -27.61 15.42 1.75
C PHE A 188 -26.73 16.04 0.66
N LEU A 189 -26.49 15.35 -0.46
CA LEU A 189 -25.72 15.89 -1.59
C LEU A 189 -26.61 16.57 -2.63
N ASN A 190 -27.93 16.37 -2.60
CA ASN A 190 -28.85 16.92 -3.59
C ASN A 190 -28.89 18.46 -3.57
N ASP A 191 -28.67 19.06 -2.40
CA ASP A 191 -28.63 20.52 -2.22
C ASP A 191 -27.23 21.12 -2.50
N LEU A 192 -26.25 20.29 -2.84
CA LEU A 192 -24.86 20.68 -3.08
C LEU A 192 -24.48 20.45 -4.55
N GLU A 193 -23.64 21.32 -5.10
CA GLU A 193 -23.03 21.10 -6.41
C GLU A 193 -21.64 20.45 -6.26
N PRO A 194 -21.24 19.56 -7.19
CA PRO A 194 -19.89 19.03 -7.21
C PRO A 194 -18.89 20.12 -7.59
N LEU A 195 -17.85 20.29 -6.77
CA LEU A 195 -16.77 21.26 -6.97
C LEU A 195 -15.46 20.59 -7.39
N GLY A 196 -15.50 19.30 -7.71
CA GLY A 196 -14.34 18.53 -8.17
C GLY A 196 -13.82 17.57 -7.09
N TRP A 197 -12.51 17.46 -6.97
CA TRP A 197 -11.87 16.52 -6.03
C TRP A 197 -10.56 17.06 -5.49
N MET A 198 -10.18 16.54 -4.32
CA MET A 198 -8.88 16.80 -3.72
C MET A 198 -8.13 15.50 -3.50
N HIS A 199 -6.80 15.55 -3.53
CA HIS A 199 -5.96 14.42 -3.15
C HIS A 199 -4.67 14.85 -2.46
N THR A 200 -4.10 13.93 -1.68
CA THR A 200 -2.75 14.10 -1.13
C THR A 200 -1.70 13.75 -2.16
N GLN A 201 -0.54 14.39 -2.07
CA GLN A 201 0.64 14.03 -2.86
C GLN A 201 1.89 13.95 -1.95
N PRO A 202 2.72 12.90 -2.08
CA PRO A 202 3.90 12.74 -1.22
C PRO A 202 4.92 13.86 -1.38
N ASN A 203 5.06 14.38 -2.60
CA ASN A 203 6.01 15.43 -2.95
C ASN A 203 5.25 16.60 -3.58
N GLU A 204 5.73 17.81 -3.34
CA GLU A 204 5.21 19.00 -4.01
C GLU A 204 5.70 19.03 -5.46
N LEU A 205 4.75 19.12 -6.39
CA LEU A 205 5.01 19.28 -7.81
C LEU A 205 4.83 20.74 -8.22
N PRO A 206 5.70 21.30 -9.07
CA PRO A 206 5.55 22.67 -9.58
C PRO A 206 4.39 22.81 -10.57
N GLN A 207 3.87 21.69 -11.07
CA GLN A 207 2.80 21.58 -12.06
C GLN A 207 1.79 20.52 -11.66
N LEU A 208 0.58 20.62 -12.21
CA LEU A 208 -0.38 19.52 -12.14
C LEU A 208 0.24 18.25 -12.73
N SER A 209 -0.07 17.07 -12.20
CA SER A 209 0.43 15.84 -12.80
C SER A 209 -0.38 15.48 -14.05
N PRO A 210 0.23 14.88 -15.09
CA PRO A 210 -0.53 14.40 -16.25
C PRO A 210 -1.58 13.34 -15.87
N GLN A 211 -1.33 12.58 -14.80
CA GLN A 211 -2.25 11.58 -14.24
C GLN A 211 -3.51 12.25 -13.69
N ASP A 212 -3.37 13.34 -12.93
CA ASP A 212 -4.50 14.09 -12.37
C ASP A 212 -5.32 14.74 -13.47
N LEU A 213 -4.64 15.31 -14.47
CA LEU A 213 -5.29 15.92 -15.62
C LEU A 213 -6.13 14.91 -16.40
N THR A 214 -5.54 13.75 -16.71
CA THR A 214 -6.22 12.65 -17.40
C THR A 214 -7.39 12.12 -16.56
N SER A 215 -7.20 11.96 -15.25
CA SER A 215 -8.23 11.46 -14.34
C SER A 215 -9.41 12.43 -14.24
N HIS A 216 -9.13 13.73 -14.08
CA HIS A 216 -10.17 14.75 -14.00
C HIS A 216 -10.94 14.89 -15.32
N ALA A 217 -10.25 14.85 -16.48
CA ALA A 217 -10.92 14.86 -17.79
C ALA A 217 -11.84 13.66 -17.98
N ARG A 218 -11.41 12.45 -17.57
CA ARG A 218 -12.25 11.24 -17.60
C ARG A 218 -13.45 11.34 -16.67
N ILE A 219 -13.31 11.95 -15.48
CA ILE A 219 -14.44 12.15 -14.57
C ILE A 219 -15.47 13.09 -15.20
N LEU A 220 -15.02 14.20 -15.80
CA LEU A 220 -15.87 15.15 -16.52
C LEU A 220 -16.60 14.50 -17.71
N GLU A 221 -15.90 13.70 -18.51
CA GLU A 221 -16.48 13.03 -19.68
C GLU A 221 -17.59 12.03 -19.27
N ASN A 222 -17.36 11.28 -18.20
CA ASN A 222 -18.29 10.26 -17.73
C ASN A 222 -19.48 10.83 -16.94
N ASN A 223 -19.37 12.07 -16.42
CA ASN A 223 -20.36 12.62 -15.50
C ASN A 223 -20.83 14.02 -15.90
N LYS A 224 -22.05 14.08 -16.44
CA LYS A 224 -22.69 15.35 -16.85
C LYS A 224 -23.03 16.30 -15.69
N GLN A 225 -22.99 15.82 -14.45
CA GLN A 225 -23.22 16.66 -13.27
C GLN A 225 -22.04 17.59 -12.99
N TRP A 226 -20.83 17.22 -13.42
CA TRP A 226 -19.64 18.03 -13.22
C TRP A 226 -19.53 19.10 -14.29
N ASP A 227 -19.30 20.34 -13.87
CA ASP A 227 -19.11 21.48 -14.75
C ASP A 227 -17.61 21.79 -14.85
N GLY A 228 -17.06 21.74 -16.06
CA GLY A 228 -15.63 21.97 -16.30
C GLY A 228 -15.13 23.35 -15.88
N GLU A 229 -16.03 24.35 -15.74
CA GLU A 229 -15.66 25.69 -15.27
C GLU A 229 -15.69 25.82 -13.74
N LYS A 230 -16.39 24.91 -13.03
CA LYS A 230 -16.56 24.93 -11.56
C LYS A 230 -15.82 23.82 -10.84
N CYS A 231 -15.55 22.70 -11.50
CA CYS A 231 -14.87 21.56 -10.89
C CYS A 231 -13.36 21.78 -10.91
N ILE A 232 -12.73 21.59 -9.75
CA ILE A 232 -11.30 21.79 -9.56
C ILE A 232 -10.60 20.51 -9.13
N ILE A 233 -9.27 20.53 -9.24
CA ILE A 233 -8.36 19.54 -8.68
C ILE A 233 -7.57 20.26 -7.59
N LEU A 234 -7.70 19.81 -6.35
CA LEU A 234 -6.94 20.34 -5.23
C LEU A 234 -5.84 19.35 -4.83
N THR A 235 -4.59 19.76 -4.99
CA THR A 235 -3.43 18.97 -4.58
C THR A 235 -2.97 19.41 -3.19
N CYS A 236 -2.82 18.46 -2.28
CA CYS A 236 -2.30 18.68 -0.93
C CYS A 236 -0.96 17.98 -0.78
N SER A 237 0.14 18.72 -0.92
CA SER A 237 1.51 18.21 -0.84
C SER A 237 2.05 18.20 0.58
N PHE A 238 2.78 17.12 0.90
CA PHE A 238 3.48 17.01 2.16
C PHE A 238 4.91 17.56 2.07
N THR A 239 5.12 18.75 2.63
CA THR A 239 6.44 19.37 2.80
C THR A 239 6.98 19.09 4.20
N PRO A 240 8.30 19.12 4.45
CA PRO A 240 8.86 18.89 5.79
C PRO A 240 8.21 19.81 6.85
N GLY A 241 7.52 19.22 7.82
CA GLY A 241 6.84 19.94 8.91
C GLY A 241 5.58 20.74 8.53
N SER A 242 5.14 20.69 7.27
CA SER A 242 4.04 21.52 6.75
C SER A 242 3.23 20.80 5.66
N CYS A 243 2.18 21.46 5.17
CA CYS A 243 1.44 21.06 3.97
C CYS A 243 1.30 22.25 3.03
N SER A 244 1.37 22.00 1.72
CA SER A 244 1.14 22.99 0.66
C SER A 244 -0.10 22.61 -0.14
N LEU A 245 -1.00 23.57 -0.39
CA LEU A 245 -2.20 23.37 -1.19
C LEU A 245 -2.11 24.18 -2.48
N THR A 246 -2.44 23.53 -3.60
CA THR A 246 -2.67 24.22 -4.87
C THR A 246 -3.97 23.74 -5.49
N ALA A 247 -4.77 24.67 -6.01
CA ALA A 247 -6.00 24.36 -6.71
C ALA A 247 -5.84 24.63 -8.21
N TYR A 248 -6.29 23.71 -9.04
CA TYR A 248 -6.21 23.76 -10.49
C TYR A 248 -7.58 23.58 -11.14
N LYS A 249 -7.76 24.20 -12.29
CA LYS A 249 -8.88 23.96 -13.21
C LYS A 249 -8.32 23.56 -14.57
N LEU A 250 -9.02 22.68 -15.29
CA LEU A 250 -8.64 22.36 -16.66
C LEU A 250 -9.02 23.48 -17.61
N THR A 251 -8.16 23.73 -18.59
CA THR A 251 -8.53 24.55 -19.75
C THR A 251 -9.27 23.68 -20.78
N PRO A 252 -10.03 24.26 -21.72
CA PRO A 252 -10.70 23.48 -22.77
C PRO A 252 -9.72 22.60 -23.57
N THR A 253 -8.51 23.10 -23.84
CA THR A 253 -7.46 22.33 -24.52
C THR A 253 -6.93 21.18 -23.65
N GLY A 254 -6.81 21.39 -22.34
CA GLY A 254 -6.43 20.33 -21.41
C GLY A 254 -7.48 19.25 -21.27
N TYR A 255 -8.77 19.60 -21.25
CA TYR A 255 -9.86 18.63 -21.28
C TYR A 255 -9.81 17.74 -22.53
N GLU A 256 -9.65 18.35 -23.71
CA GLU A 256 -9.52 17.63 -24.98
C GLU A 256 -8.31 16.70 -25.02
N TRP A 257 -7.18 17.14 -24.47
CA TRP A 257 -6.00 16.27 -24.37
C TRP A 257 -6.22 15.12 -23.37
N GLY A 258 -6.76 15.42 -22.18
CA GLY A 258 -6.94 14.47 -21.09
C GLY A 258 -7.92 13.35 -21.42
N ARG A 259 -9.00 13.63 -22.17
CA ARG A 259 -9.96 12.60 -22.60
C ARG A 259 -9.36 11.61 -23.61
N ILE A 260 -8.44 12.07 -24.46
CA ILE A 260 -7.79 11.25 -25.49
C ILE A 260 -6.59 10.49 -24.91
N ASN A 261 -5.96 11.01 -23.86
CA ASN A 261 -4.74 10.43 -23.31
C ASN A 261 -4.97 9.01 -22.74
N LYS A 262 -4.15 8.08 -23.25
CA LYS A 262 -4.08 6.68 -22.79
C LYS A 262 -2.75 6.33 -22.14
N ASP A 263 -1.76 7.21 -22.26
CA ASP A 263 -0.43 6.99 -21.70
C ASP A 263 -0.45 7.30 -20.19
N THR A 264 0.00 6.33 -19.40
CA THR A 264 0.09 6.41 -17.94
C THR A 264 1.50 6.74 -17.46
N GLY A 265 2.46 6.94 -18.37
CA GLY A 265 3.82 7.35 -18.05
C GLY A 265 3.90 8.73 -17.42
N SER A 266 5.06 9.05 -16.82
CA SER A 266 5.27 10.34 -16.16
C SER A 266 5.36 11.53 -17.12
N ASN A 267 5.72 11.29 -18.39
CA ASN A 267 5.85 12.31 -19.43
C ASN A 267 5.09 11.90 -20.70
N PRO A 268 3.75 11.92 -20.67
CA PRO A 268 2.95 11.52 -21.82
C PRO A 268 3.06 12.54 -22.95
N HIS A 269 2.99 12.04 -24.19
CA HIS A 269 3.17 12.87 -25.38
C HIS A 269 2.09 13.97 -25.48
N GLY A 270 2.53 15.20 -25.78
CA GLY A 270 1.65 16.34 -25.97
C GLY A 270 1.18 17.00 -24.67
N TYR A 271 1.64 16.57 -23.50
CA TYR A 271 1.36 17.26 -22.24
C TYR A 271 1.98 18.67 -22.23
N LEU A 272 1.19 19.69 -21.89
CA LEU A 272 1.62 21.08 -21.85
C LEU A 272 1.12 21.78 -20.57
N PRO A 273 1.92 22.70 -19.99
CA PRO A 273 1.49 23.52 -18.84
C PRO A 273 0.26 24.41 -19.10
N THR A 274 -0.10 24.63 -20.36
CA THR A 274 -1.29 25.40 -20.78
C THR A 274 -2.60 24.61 -20.67
N HIS A 275 -2.53 23.32 -20.34
CA HIS A 275 -3.70 22.45 -20.18
C HIS A 275 -4.46 22.67 -18.87
N TYR A 276 -3.89 23.42 -17.93
CA TYR A 276 -4.51 23.73 -16.66
C TYR A 276 -4.20 25.19 -16.29
N GLU A 277 -4.99 25.73 -15.37
CA GLU A 277 -4.76 27.02 -14.75
C GLU A 277 -4.93 26.92 -13.24
N LYS A 278 -4.14 27.69 -12.50
CA LYS A 278 -4.29 27.79 -11.05
C LYS A 278 -5.52 28.65 -10.72
N VAL A 279 -6.26 28.25 -9.70
CA VAL A 279 -7.46 28.97 -9.24
C VAL A 279 -7.32 29.40 -7.79
N GLN A 280 -8.05 30.44 -7.44
CA GLN A 280 -7.97 31.02 -6.10
C GLN A 280 -8.63 30.11 -5.06
N MET A 281 -7.88 29.81 -4.00
CA MET A 281 -8.40 29.12 -2.82
C MET A 281 -8.06 29.90 -1.55
N LEU A 282 -9.00 29.91 -0.61
CA LEU A 282 -8.85 30.47 0.74
C LEU A 282 -9.25 29.45 1.80
N LEU A 283 -8.60 29.52 2.96
CA LEU A 283 -8.97 28.73 4.13
C LEU A 283 -9.89 29.54 5.04
N SER A 284 -10.92 28.91 5.58
CA SER A 284 -11.88 29.56 6.47
C SER A 284 -12.12 28.75 7.75
N ASP A 285 -12.26 29.47 8.86
CA ASP A 285 -12.75 28.99 10.16
C ASP A 285 -14.17 29.50 10.46
N ARG A 286 -14.80 30.26 9.54
CA ARG A 286 -16.13 30.85 9.74
C ARG A 286 -17.26 29.84 9.71
N PHE A 287 -17.05 28.69 9.06
CA PHE A 287 -18.02 27.62 8.98
C PHE A 287 -17.32 26.26 9.00
N LEU A 288 -18.09 25.24 9.34
CA LEU A 288 -17.63 23.86 9.39
C LEU A 288 -18.15 23.11 8.18
N GLY A 289 -17.27 22.32 7.56
CA GLY A 289 -17.71 21.28 6.63
C GLY A 289 -17.97 19.96 7.35
N PHE A 290 -18.55 19.00 6.62
CA PHE A 290 -18.80 17.64 7.10
C PHE A 290 -18.25 16.59 6.14
N TYR A 291 -18.27 15.33 6.57
CA TYR A 291 -17.84 14.20 5.76
C TYR A 291 -18.99 13.26 5.43
N MET A 292 -18.84 12.62 4.28
CA MET A 292 -19.57 11.42 3.94
C MET A 292 -18.59 10.29 3.65
N VAL A 293 -18.93 9.10 4.12
CA VAL A 293 -18.09 7.90 4.02
C VAL A 293 -18.91 6.75 3.45
N PRO A 294 -18.28 5.70 2.91
CA PRO A 294 -19.02 4.56 2.38
C PRO A 294 -19.93 3.94 3.45
N ASP A 295 -21.13 3.55 3.05
CA ASP A 295 -22.09 2.92 3.97
C ASP A 295 -21.72 1.47 4.29
N ASN A 296 -21.21 0.76 3.29
CA ASN A 296 -20.81 -0.63 3.31
C ASN A 296 -19.30 -0.78 3.05
N GLY A 297 -18.54 -0.96 4.14
CA GLY A 297 -17.09 -1.12 4.11
C GLY A 297 -16.29 0.17 4.34
N PRO A 298 -14.95 0.06 4.40
CA PRO A 298 -14.08 1.21 4.61
C PRO A 298 -13.91 2.03 3.32
N TRP A 299 -13.39 3.25 3.43
CA TRP A 299 -12.98 4.01 2.25
C TRP A 299 -11.61 3.54 1.70
N ASN A 300 -10.72 3.05 2.56
CA ASN A 300 -9.37 2.65 2.18
C ASN A 300 -9.27 1.17 1.81
N TYR A 301 -8.99 0.88 0.54
CA TYR A 301 -8.80 -0.46 -0.01
C TYR A 301 -7.33 -0.79 -0.31
N ASN A 302 -6.37 0.04 0.11
CA ASN A 302 -4.94 -0.24 -0.14
C ASN A 302 -4.46 -1.59 0.42
N PHE A 303 -5.03 -2.05 1.53
CA PHE A 303 -4.72 -3.37 2.11
C PHE A 303 -5.70 -4.48 1.68
N MET A 304 -6.67 -4.16 0.82
CA MET A 304 -7.70 -5.06 0.33
C MET A 304 -7.91 -4.89 -1.18
N GLY A 305 -6.83 -4.67 -1.94
CA GLY A 305 -6.91 -4.28 -3.36
C GLY A 305 -7.76 -5.23 -4.22
N VAL A 306 -7.76 -6.53 -3.92
CA VAL A 306 -8.58 -7.54 -4.61
C VAL A 306 -10.10 -7.33 -4.46
N LYS A 307 -10.54 -6.58 -3.44
CA LYS A 307 -11.95 -6.25 -3.20
C LYS A 307 -12.39 -4.96 -3.89
N HIS A 308 -11.47 -4.19 -4.47
CA HIS A 308 -11.77 -2.96 -5.19
C HIS A 308 -11.93 -3.25 -6.68
N THR A 309 -12.98 -2.72 -7.30
CA THR A 309 -13.14 -2.76 -8.76
C THR A 309 -13.63 -1.39 -9.25
N VAL A 310 -13.18 -0.99 -10.45
CA VAL A 310 -13.53 0.32 -11.03
C VAL A 310 -15.05 0.44 -11.26
N SER A 311 -15.72 -0.66 -11.56
CA SER A 311 -17.18 -0.70 -11.79
C SER A 311 -18.00 -0.91 -10.51
N MET A 312 -17.39 -0.93 -9.32
CA MET A 312 -18.13 -1.13 -8.08
C MET A 312 -19.11 0.03 -7.82
N ARG A 313 -20.25 -0.32 -7.25
CA ARG A 313 -21.22 0.64 -6.71
C ARG A 313 -21.06 0.71 -5.20
N TYR A 314 -21.34 1.89 -4.64
CA TYR A 314 -21.28 2.13 -3.21
C TYR A 314 -22.35 3.15 -2.83
N GLY A 315 -22.91 3.01 -1.63
CA GLY A 315 -23.66 4.07 -0.99
C GLY A 315 -22.74 4.89 -0.09
N VAL A 316 -23.21 6.06 0.32
CA VAL A 316 -22.51 6.89 1.30
C VAL A 316 -23.44 7.23 2.45
N LYS A 317 -22.88 7.47 3.62
CA LYS A 317 -23.59 7.91 4.83
C LYS A 317 -22.83 9.05 5.50
N LEU A 318 -23.53 9.81 6.33
CA LEU A 318 -22.90 10.79 7.21
C LEU A 318 -21.96 10.05 8.17
N GLY A 319 -20.69 10.45 8.22
CA GLY A 319 -19.73 9.82 9.11
C GLY A 319 -18.34 10.41 8.98
N MET A 320 -17.50 10.16 9.96
CA MET A 320 -16.12 10.61 9.96
C MET A 320 -15.21 9.55 9.34
N PRO A 321 -14.29 9.92 8.43
CA PRO A 321 -13.35 8.97 7.88
C PRO A 321 -12.38 8.51 8.97
N ARG A 322 -12.15 7.19 8.99
CA ARG A 322 -11.13 6.56 9.81
C ARG A 322 -9.75 6.82 9.22
N ASP A 323 -8.74 6.78 10.08
CA ASP A 323 -7.35 7.07 9.69
C ASP A 323 -6.81 5.97 8.75
N TYR A 324 -5.80 6.27 7.93
CA TYR A 324 -5.31 5.37 6.88
C TYR A 324 -5.01 3.94 7.38
N TYR A 325 -4.35 3.83 8.54
CA TYR A 325 -3.94 2.57 9.16
C TYR A 325 -4.93 2.04 10.20
N HIS A 326 -6.19 2.48 10.20
CA HIS A 326 -7.21 1.95 11.11
C HIS A 326 -7.42 0.43 10.90
N GLU A 327 -7.78 -0.29 11.95
CA GLU A 327 -7.98 -1.75 11.92
C GLU A 327 -8.99 -2.23 10.86
N ASP A 328 -10.13 -1.54 10.72
CA ASP A 328 -11.12 -1.75 9.65
C ASP A 328 -10.53 -1.79 8.24
N HIS A 329 -9.40 -1.11 7.99
CA HIS A 329 -8.77 -1.06 6.67
C HIS A 329 -7.86 -2.26 6.39
N ARG A 330 -7.42 -2.98 7.43
CA ARG A 330 -6.39 -4.03 7.36
C ARG A 330 -6.81 -5.32 8.08
N PRO A 331 -7.98 -5.90 7.78
CA PRO A 331 -8.52 -7.05 8.50
C PRO A 331 -7.63 -8.30 8.41
N THR A 332 -6.95 -8.52 7.28
CA THR A 332 -6.05 -9.66 7.08
C THR A 332 -4.91 -9.68 8.10
N HIS A 333 -4.37 -8.51 8.44
CA HIS A 333 -3.30 -8.39 9.41
C HIS A 333 -3.69 -8.96 10.78
N PHE A 334 -4.93 -8.73 11.22
CA PHE A 334 -5.42 -9.20 12.52
C PHE A 334 -5.88 -10.66 12.51
N LEU A 335 -6.41 -11.12 11.37
CA LEU A 335 -6.81 -12.53 11.20
C LEU A 335 -5.60 -13.47 11.19
N GLU A 336 -4.45 -13.05 10.64
CA GLU A 336 -3.21 -13.85 10.68
C GLU A 336 -2.69 -14.06 12.11
N PHE A 337 -2.81 -13.06 12.99
CA PHE A 337 -2.43 -13.21 14.41
C PHE A 337 -3.35 -14.17 15.15
N SER A 338 -4.65 -14.15 14.86
CA SER A 338 -5.62 -15.05 15.50
C SER A 338 -5.32 -16.52 15.17
N ASN A 339 -4.85 -16.80 13.96
CA ASN A 339 -4.50 -18.16 13.53
C ASN A 339 -3.15 -18.65 14.07
N LEU A 340 -2.28 -17.75 14.54
CA LEU A 340 -0.99 -18.10 15.14
C LEU A 340 -1.13 -18.56 16.60
N GLU A 341 -2.08 -18.00 17.34
CA GLU A 341 -2.34 -18.40 18.74
C GLU A 341 -2.92 -19.83 18.84
N GLU A 342 -3.58 -20.34 17.80
CA GLU A 342 -4.04 -21.74 17.79
C GLU A 342 -2.89 -22.77 17.69
N GLY A 343 -1.66 -22.32 17.36
CA GLY A 343 -0.47 -23.17 17.25
C GLY A 343 0.39 -23.25 18.52
N GLU A 344 0.16 -22.38 19.50
CA GLU A 344 0.81 -22.47 20.81
C GLU A 344 -0.03 -23.37 21.71
N THR A 345 0.28 -24.67 21.73
CA THR A 345 -0.10 -25.55 22.83
C THR A 345 0.29 -24.85 24.14
N ALA A 346 -0.74 -24.43 24.87
CA ALA A 346 -0.63 -23.72 26.14
C ALA A 346 0.46 -24.35 27.02
N GLU A 347 1.50 -23.58 27.35
CA GLU A 347 2.32 -23.89 28.51
C GLU A 347 1.39 -23.85 29.73
N ALA A 348 1.16 -25.04 30.29
CA ALA A 348 0.36 -25.27 31.47
C ALA A 348 1.06 -24.66 32.69
N ASP A 349 0.73 -23.39 32.98
CA ASP A 349 0.48 -22.82 34.31
C ASP A 349 0.55 -21.29 34.19
N ARG A 350 -0.60 -20.64 34.00
CA ARG A 350 -0.73 -19.19 34.20
C ARG A 350 -1.67 -18.96 35.37
N GLU A 351 -1.10 -18.82 36.57
CA GLU A 351 -1.83 -18.23 37.69
C GLU A 351 -2.00 -16.73 37.43
N ASP A 352 -3.22 -16.33 37.04
CA ASP A 352 -3.62 -14.93 36.98
C ASP A 352 -4.20 -14.51 38.34
N THR A 353 -3.39 -13.85 39.16
CA THR A 353 -3.75 -13.41 40.51
C THR A 353 -4.24 -11.96 40.58
N PHE A 354 -4.50 -11.31 39.44
CA PHE A 354 -4.93 -9.91 39.41
C PHE A 354 -6.16 -9.71 38.52
N THR A 355 -7.35 -9.83 39.12
CA THR A 355 -8.62 -9.29 38.59
C THR A 355 -8.76 -7.79 38.78
#